data_AF-A0A927IDK2-F1
#
_entry.id   AF-A0A927IDK2-F1
#
_cell.length_a   1.000
_cell.length_b   1.000
_cell.length_c   1.000
_cell.angle_alpha   90.00
_cell.angle_beta   90.00
_cell.angle_gamma   90.00
#
_symmetry.space_group_name_H-M   'P 1'
#
loop_
_entity.id
_entity.type
_entity.pdbx_description
1 polymer ?
#
loop_
_entity_poly.entity_id
_entity_poly.type
_entity_poly.pdbx_seq_one_letter_code
_entity_poly.pdbx_strand_id
1 'polypeptide(L)'
;MNKLKLTIPLLAALLYLFGCQTTEPQAGREIRSTLLDIAKGSHQDDLIAALGKPTRIEAYADDPERVKIWVYETESSVTEMITGRYEETPYFDPITLEERTIKEPVFLPKTRTTTRTLYFYVIDEKVFGWKVEEEMENEITD
;
A
#
# COMPACT_ATOMS: atom_id res chain seq x y z
N MET A 1 32.57 -23.11 64.37
CA MET A 1 33.24 -21.80 64.53
C MET A 1 33.34 -21.15 63.16
N ASN A 2 32.63 -20.01 62.98
CA ASN A 2 33.04 -18.81 62.20
C ASN A 2 33.43 -18.97 60.72
N LYS A 3 32.85 -18.28 59.71
CA LYS A 3 31.86 -17.19 59.64
C LYS A 3 31.13 -17.25 58.28
N LEU A 4 29.86 -16.87 58.33
CA LEU A 4 28.98 -16.53 57.22
C LEU A 4 29.57 -15.35 56.40
N LYS A 5 29.61 -15.47 55.06
CA LYS A 5 29.69 -14.30 54.18
C LYS A 5 28.49 -14.30 53.24
N LEU A 6 27.57 -13.40 53.57
CA LEU A 6 26.41 -12.95 52.82
C LEU A 6 26.90 -12.01 51.73
N THR A 7 26.62 -12.30 50.46
CA THR A 7 26.73 -11.31 49.37
C THR A 7 25.43 -11.30 48.58
N ILE A 8 24.82 -10.12 48.59
CA ILE A 8 23.52 -9.72 48.09
C ILE A 8 23.48 -9.80 46.55
N PRO A 9 22.39 -10.31 45.93
CA PRO A 9 22.24 -10.28 44.48
C PRO A 9 21.89 -8.87 44.01
N LEU A 10 22.71 -8.31 43.12
CA LEU A 10 22.45 -7.03 42.46
C LEU A 10 21.37 -7.23 41.40
N LEU A 11 20.16 -6.89 41.78
CA LEU A 11 19.02 -6.62 40.92
C LEU A 11 19.27 -5.31 40.16
N ALA A 12 19.42 -5.32 38.83
CA ALA A 12 19.14 -4.16 38.00
C ALA A 12 19.03 -4.53 36.50
N ALA A 13 17.80 -4.45 36.00
CA ALA A 13 17.44 -3.95 34.67
C ALA A 13 18.08 -4.60 33.43
N LEU A 14 17.40 -5.61 32.88
CA LEU A 14 17.24 -5.78 31.43
C LEU A 14 15.77 -6.10 31.11
N LEU A 15 14.91 -5.11 31.40
CA LEU A 15 13.65 -4.92 30.68
C LEU A 15 13.96 -3.97 29.53
N TYR A 16 13.27 -4.17 28.41
CA TYR A 16 13.48 -3.55 27.09
C TYR A 16 14.55 -4.22 26.23
N LEU A 17 14.10 -5.12 25.35
CA LEU A 17 14.21 -4.95 23.90
C LEU A 17 13.86 -6.28 23.21
N PHE A 18 12.58 -6.60 23.12
CA PHE A 18 12.04 -7.15 21.87
C PHE A 18 10.67 -6.50 21.72
N GLY A 19 10.72 -5.23 21.32
CA GLY A 19 9.59 -4.63 20.64
C GLY A 19 9.24 -5.55 19.48
N CYS A 20 7.97 -5.92 19.42
CA CYS A 20 7.38 -6.52 18.25
C CYS A 20 7.62 -5.51 17.11
N GLN A 21 8.70 -5.67 16.35
CA GLN A 21 8.79 -5.07 15.03
C GLN A 21 7.81 -5.85 14.17
N THR A 22 6.53 -5.50 14.30
CA THR A 22 5.66 -5.57 13.14
C THR A 22 6.30 -4.60 12.16
N THR A 23 7.11 -5.15 11.26
CA THR A 23 7.42 -4.47 10.02
C THR A 23 6.06 -4.29 9.35
N GLU A 24 5.45 -3.12 9.54
CA GLU A 24 4.35 -2.71 8.69
C GLU A 24 4.85 -2.91 7.24
N PRO A 25 4.13 -3.66 6.40
CA PRO A 25 4.42 -3.55 4.98
C PRO A 25 4.31 -2.05 4.68
N GLN A 26 5.36 -1.49 4.07
CA GLN A 26 5.32 -0.13 3.52
C GLN A 26 4.31 -0.15 2.36
N ALA A 27 3.03 -0.23 2.70
CA ALA A 27 1.93 -0.04 1.80
C ALA A 27 1.95 1.44 1.41
N GLY A 28 2.37 1.70 0.18
CA GLY A 28 2.10 2.97 -0.48
C GLY A 28 2.91 4.16 0.02
N ARG A 29 4.24 4.05 0.11
CA ARG A 29 5.05 5.28 -0.09
C ARG A 29 4.70 5.78 -1.49
N GLU A 30 3.99 6.91 -1.59
CA GLU A 30 3.46 7.40 -2.86
C GLU A 30 4.59 7.50 -3.90
N ILE A 31 4.54 6.57 -4.85
CA ILE A 31 5.50 6.43 -5.94
C ILE A 31 5.65 7.73 -6.72
N ARG A 32 4.58 8.55 -6.81
CA ARG A 32 4.56 9.79 -7.60
C ARG A 32 5.57 10.83 -7.12
N SER A 33 5.71 11.05 -5.82
CA SER A 33 6.69 12.02 -5.29
C SER A 33 8.11 11.47 -5.42
N THR A 34 8.28 10.19 -5.12
CA THR A 34 9.58 9.51 -5.15
C THR A 34 10.15 9.36 -6.57
N LEU A 35 9.28 9.28 -7.59
CA LEU A 35 9.71 9.23 -9.00
C LEU A 35 10.34 10.53 -9.49
N LEU A 36 9.90 11.67 -8.95
CA LEU A 36 10.48 12.98 -9.28
C LEU A 36 11.88 13.14 -8.69
N ASP A 37 12.18 12.42 -7.60
CA ASP A 37 13.51 12.39 -6.97
C ASP A 37 14.50 11.51 -7.75
N ILE A 38 14.02 10.50 -8.48
CA ILE A 38 14.86 9.65 -9.34
C ILE A 38 15.08 10.38 -10.67
N ALA A 39 16.11 11.22 -10.70
CA ALA A 39 16.49 11.92 -11.92
C ALA A 39 16.99 10.95 -13.00
N LYS A 40 16.73 11.28 -14.26
CA LYS A 40 17.41 10.63 -15.39
C LYS A 40 18.93 10.75 -15.22
N GLY A 41 19.62 9.62 -15.33
CA GLY A 41 21.07 9.50 -15.12
C GLY A 41 21.47 8.96 -13.75
N SER A 42 20.52 8.80 -12.81
CA SER A 42 20.78 8.20 -11.49
C SER A 42 21.24 6.75 -11.62
N HIS A 43 21.98 6.26 -10.62
CA HIS A 43 22.40 4.86 -10.60
C HIS A 43 21.20 3.96 -10.26
N GLN A 44 21.21 2.71 -10.73
CA GLN A 44 20.17 1.74 -10.40
C GLN A 44 20.09 1.47 -8.89
N ASP A 45 21.17 1.69 -8.14
CA ASP A 45 21.17 1.51 -6.68
C ASP A 45 20.35 2.60 -5.98
N ASP A 46 20.32 3.81 -6.54
CA ASP A 46 19.45 4.90 -6.04
C ASP A 46 17.98 4.54 -6.26
N LEU A 47 17.68 3.91 -7.40
CA LEU A 47 16.36 3.37 -7.70
C LEU A 47 15.96 2.29 -6.68
N ILE A 48 16.89 1.39 -6.33
CA ILE A 48 16.66 0.37 -5.29
C ILE A 48 16.45 1.01 -3.91
N ALA A 49 17.26 2.01 -3.56
CA ALA A 49 17.15 2.70 -2.28
C ALA A 49 15.81 3.44 -2.15
N ALA A 50 15.29 3.97 -3.27
CA ALA A 50 14.06 4.74 -3.31
C ALA A 50 12.80 3.87 -3.37
N LEU A 51 12.78 2.82 -4.19
CA LEU A 51 11.59 2.02 -4.51
C LEU A 51 11.67 0.56 -4.04
N GLY A 52 12.81 0.12 -3.49
CA GLY A 52 13.07 -1.29 -3.18
C GLY A 52 13.52 -2.08 -4.41
N LYS A 53 13.48 -3.41 -4.32
CA LYS A 53 13.83 -4.26 -5.48
C LYS A 53 12.68 -4.26 -6.50
N PRO A 54 12.97 -4.32 -7.81
CA PRO A 54 11.94 -4.45 -8.82
C PRO A 54 11.16 -5.75 -8.64
N THR A 55 9.87 -5.73 -8.97
CA THR A 55 9.02 -6.91 -9.04
C THR A 55 9.58 -7.91 -10.05
N ARG A 56 10.04 -7.41 -11.21
CA ARG A 56 10.74 -8.21 -12.23
C ARG A 56 11.68 -7.35 -13.07
N ILE A 57 12.63 -7.99 -13.73
CA ILE A 57 13.54 -7.36 -14.69
C ILE A 57 13.35 -8.06 -16.03
N GLU A 58 13.08 -7.26 -17.06
CA GLU A 58 12.88 -7.71 -18.43
C GLU A 58 14.03 -7.22 -19.32
N ALA A 59 14.36 -7.97 -20.37
CA ALA A 59 15.28 -7.52 -21.39
C ALA A 59 14.52 -6.69 -22.43
N TYR A 60 15.09 -5.56 -22.87
CA TYR A 60 14.49 -4.77 -23.94
C TYR A 60 14.62 -5.51 -25.28
N ALA A 61 13.54 -5.60 -26.04
CA ALA A 61 13.50 -6.44 -27.24
C ALA A 61 14.53 -6.06 -28.31
N ASP A 62 14.78 -4.76 -28.51
CA ASP A 62 15.69 -4.30 -29.57
C ASP A 62 17.17 -4.27 -29.14
N ASP A 63 17.46 -4.29 -27.83
CA ASP A 63 18.82 -4.29 -27.27
C ASP A 63 18.86 -5.01 -25.90
N PRO A 64 18.73 -6.35 -25.90
CA PRO A 64 18.53 -7.13 -24.67
C PRO A 64 19.78 -7.23 -23.80
N GLU A 65 20.97 -6.98 -24.36
CA GLU A 65 22.25 -7.09 -23.65
C GLU A 65 22.55 -5.83 -22.84
N ARG A 66 22.17 -4.66 -23.37
CA ARG A 66 22.53 -3.36 -22.77
C ARG A 66 21.38 -2.70 -22.03
N VAL A 67 20.14 -2.95 -22.46
CA VAL A 67 18.97 -2.27 -21.92
C VAL A 67 18.13 -3.27 -21.11
N LYS A 68 18.00 -2.98 -19.82
CA LYS A 68 17.15 -3.71 -18.89
C LYS A 68 15.95 -2.86 -18.52
N ILE A 69 14.77 -3.45 -18.53
CA ILE A 69 13.54 -2.82 -18.06
C ILE A 69 13.26 -3.33 -16.66
N TRP A 70 13.35 -2.45 -15.67
CA TRP A 70 13.03 -2.78 -14.28
C TRP A 70 11.58 -2.43 -14.02
N VAL A 71 10.80 -3.43 -13.66
CA VAL A 71 9.35 -3.30 -13.49
C VAL A 71 9.00 -3.31 -12.01
N TYR A 72 8.25 -2.30 -11.59
CA TYR A 72 7.70 -2.20 -10.24
C TYR A 72 6.18 -2.16 -10.35
N GLU A 73 5.52 -3.01 -9.56
CA GLU A 73 4.07 -3.09 -9.52
C GLU A 73 3.58 -2.82 -8.12
N THR A 74 2.56 -1.96 -8.03
CA THR A 74 1.87 -1.69 -6.78
C THR A 74 0.38 -1.72 -7.03
N GLU A 75 -0.33 -2.32 -6.09
CA GLU A 75 -1.78 -2.37 -6.08
C GLU A 75 -2.28 -1.60 -4.85
N SER A 76 -3.36 -0.86 -5.03
CA SER A 76 -4.04 -0.17 -3.95
C SER A 76 -5.54 -0.29 -4.15
N SER A 77 -6.28 -0.56 -3.07
CA SER A 77 -7.73 -0.69 -3.11
C SER A 77 -8.37 0.29 -2.13
N VAL A 78 -9.43 0.95 -2.58
CA VAL A 78 -10.24 1.87 -1.77
C VAL A 78 -11.68 1.44 -1.87
N THR A 79 -12.31 1.20 -0.73
CA THR A 79 -13.74 0.85 -0.65
C THR A 79 -14.54 2.05 -0.16
N GLU A 80 -15.56 2.43 -0.92
CA GLU A 80 -16.51 3.48 -0.60
C GLU A 80 -17.94 2.92 -0.51
N MET A 81 -18.76 3.45 0.40
CA MET A 81 -20.19 3.12 0.43
C MET A 81 -20.92 4.04 -0.55
N ILE A 82 -21.58 3.45 -1.54
CA ILE A 82 -22.39 4.19 -2.52
C ILE A 82 -23.88 3.85 -2.34
N THR A 83 -24.76 4.77 -2.69
CA THR A 83 -26.19 4.46 -2.75
C THR A 83 -26.44 3.47 -3.88
N GLY A 84 -26.88 2.25 -3.55
CA GLY A 84 -27.16 1.20 -4.54
C GLY A 84 -28.61 1.22 -5.01
N ARG A 85 -29.55 1.10 -4.07
CA ARG A 85 -31.00 1.10 -4.36
C ARG A 85 -31.79 1.83 -3.27
N TYR A 86 -33.08 1.98 -3.49
CA TYR A 86 -34.03 2.44 -2.48
C TYR A 86 -35.01 1.31 -2.17
N GLU A 87 -35.26 1.09 -0.89
CA GLU A 87 -36.29 0.16 -0.42
C GLU A 87 -37.46 0.93 0.20
N GLU A 88 -38.66 0.39 0.01
CA GLU A 88 -39.89 0.95 0.57
C GLU A 88 -40.13 0.35 1.96
N THR A 89 -39.93 1.17 2.99
CA THR A 89 -40.09 0.77 4.40
C THR A 89 -41.37 1.39 4.95
N PRO A 90 -42.24 0.61 5.62
CA PRO A 90 -43.37 1.17 6.36
C PRO A 90 -42.86 1.99 7.55
N TYR A 91 -43.36 3.21 7.69
CA TYR A 91 -43.03 4.16 8.72
C TYR A 91 -44.30 4.69 9.37
N PHE A 92 -44.33 4.69 10.69
CA PHE A 92 -45.43 5.27 11.45
C PHE A 92 -45.12 6.73 11.78
N ASP A 93 -45.96 7.66 11.30
CA ASP A 93 -45.83 9.08 11.62
C ASP A 93 -46.41 9.36 13.01
N PRO A 94 -45.59 9.70 14.03
CA PRO A 94 -46.08 9.89 15.39
C PRO A 94 -46.89 11.17 15.57
N ILE A 95 -46.89 12.09 14.61
CA ILE A 95 -47.62 13.36 14.66
C ILE A 95 -49.02 13.17 14.07
N THR A 96 -49.12 12.53 12.91
CA THR A 96 -50.41 12.31 12.23
C THR A 96 -51.07 10.98 12.59
N LEU A 97 -50.34 10.07 13.26
CA LEU A 97 -50.78 8.73 13.64
C LEU A 97 -51.18 7.85 12.43
N GLU A 98 -50.58 8.12 11.27
CA GLU A 98 -50.82 7.39 10.01
C GLU A 98 -49.60 6.54 9.64
N GLU A 99 -49.87 5.38 9.02
CA GLU A 99 -48.83 4.61 8.35
C GLU A 99 -48.52 5.23 6.98
N ARG A 100 -47.23 5.42 6.70
CA ARG A 100 -46.73 5.94 5.44
C ARG A 100 -45.58 5.07 4.96
N THR A 101 -45.36 5.04 3.66
CA THR A 101 -44.18 4.40 3.08
C THR A 101 -43.11 5.46 2.89
N ILE A 102 -41.90 5.20 3.39
CA ILE A 102 -40.72 6.01 3.11
C ILE A 102 -39.74 5.22 2.24
N LYS A 103 -38.96 5.93 1.43
CA LYS A 103 -37.90 5.35 0.62
C LYS A 103 -36.57 5.52 1.33
N GLU A 104 -35.97 4.43 1.75
CA GLU A 104 -34.67 4.43 2.43
C GLU A 104 -33.57 3.95 1.48
N PRO A 105 -32.41 4.63 1.43
CA PRO A 105 -31.29 4.20 0.61
C PRO A 105 -30.61 2.96 1.23
N VAL A 106 -30.43 1.94 0.42
CA VAL A 106 -29.54 0.80 0.73
C VAL A 106 -28.18 1.11 0.12
N PHE A 107 -27.17 1.15 0.99
CA PHE A 107 -25.80 1.41 0.58
C PHE A 107 -25.09 0.12 0.23
N LEU A 108 -24.37 0.12 -0.90
CA LEU A 108 -23.55 -1.00 -1.35
C LEU A 108 -22.07 -0.62 -1.28
N PRO A 109 -21.20 -1.57 -0.91
CA PRO A 109 -19.76 -1.37 -1.02
C PRO A 109 -19.34 -1.33 -2.49
N LYS A 110 -18.59 -0.29 -2.85
CA LYS A 110 -17.87 -0.20 -4.12
C LYS A 110 -16.39 -0.17 -3.85
N THR A 111 -15.68 -1.16 -4.37
CA THR A 111 -14.22 -1.25 -4.28
C THR A 111 -13.61 -0.77 -5.57
N ARG A 112 -12.69 0.19 -5.48
CA ARG A 112 -11.83 0.60 -6.59
C ARG A 112 -10.44 0.07 -6.34
N THR A 113 -9.97 -0.81 -7.20
CA THR A 113 -8.59 -1.28 -7.23
C THR A 113 -7.82 -0.52 -8.29
N THR A 114 -6.64 -0.02 -7.93
CA THR A 114 -5.74 0.69 -8.83
C THR A 114 -4.40 -0.02 -8.83
N THR A 115 -4.05 -0.57 -9.99
CA THR A 115 -2.77 -1.22 -10.25
C THR A 115 -1.90 -0.22 -11.00
N ARG A 116 -0.73 0.08 -10.43
CA ARG A 116 0.25 0.97 -11.06
C ARG A 116 1.52 0.19 -11.36
N THR A 117 1.94 0.24 -12.62
CA THR A 117 3.15 -0.40 -13.13
C THR A 117 4.13 0.65 -13.60
N LEU A 118 5.34 0.63 -13.05
CA LEU A 118 6.45 1.50 -13.43
C LEU A 118 7.47 0.69 -14.21
N TYR A 119 7.90 1.23 -15.33
CA TYR A 119 8.97 0.66 -16.15
C TYR A 119 10.13 1.62 -16.13
N PHE A 120 11.27 1.21 -15.59
CA PHE A 120 12.52 1.97 -15.64
C PHE A 120 13.45 1.36 -16.68
N TYR A 121 13.88 2.17 -17.64
CA TYR A 121 14.86 1.77 -18.65
C TYR A 121 16.26 2.02 -18.09
N VAL A 122 17.00 0.94 -17.83
CA VAL A 122 18.35 0.98 -17.25
C VAL A 122 19.37 0.54 -18.30
N ILE A 123 20.37 1.38 -18.52
CA ILE A 123 21.48 1.15 -19.46
C ILE A 123 22.78 1.34 -18.70
N ASP A 124 23.66 0.35 -18.74
CA ASP A 124 24.97 0.41 -18.07
C ASP A 124 24.84 0.88 -16.60
N GLU A 125 23.89 0.28 -15.86
CA GLU A 125 23.56 0.57 -14.46
C GLU A 125 22.96 1.95 -14.18
N LYS A 126 22.62 2.73 -15.22
CA LYS A 126 22.01 4.06 -15.09
C LYS A 126 20.59 4.10 -15.61
N VAL A 127 19.74 4.83 -14.90
CA VAL A 127 18.36 5.09 -15.30
C VAL A 127 18.34 6.07 -16.47
N PHE A 128 17.89 5.62 -17.64
CA PHE A 128 17.78 6.46 -18.84
C PHE A 128 16.40 7.11 -18.99
N GLY A 129 15.37 6.50 -18.42
CA GLY A 129 14.01 7.02 -18.46
C GLY A 129 13.04 6.07 -17.78
N TRP A 130 11.78 6.48 -17.74
CA TRP A 130 10.73 5.67 -17.15
C TRP A 130 9.38 5.89 -17.86
N LYS A 131 8.51 4.90 -17.71
CA LYS A 131 7.12 4.92 -18.14
C LYS A 131 6.24 4.50 -16.96
N VAL A 132 5.06 5.12 -16.85
CA VAL A 132 4.06 4.76 -15.84
C VAL A 132 2.80 4.29 -16.57
N GLU A 133 2.28 3.15 -16.16
CA GLU A 133 0.98 2.63 -16.55
C GLU A 133 0.10 2.51 -15.30
N GLU A 134 -1.18 2.82 -15.44
CA GLU A 134 -2.15 2.76 -14.36
C GLU A 134 -3.44 2.15 -14.89
N GLU A 135 -3.87 1.07 -14.24
CA GLU A 135 -5.10 0.36 -14.52
C GLU A 135 -6.03 0.50 -13.32
N MET A 136 -7.31 0.75 -13.59
CA MET A 136 -8.32 0.93 -12.55
C MET A 136 -9.49 -0.01 -12.79
N GLU A 137 -9.79 -0.81 -11.79
CA GLU A 137 -10.94 -1.70 -11.76
C GLU A 137 -11.93 -1.22 -10.69
N ASN A 138 -13.23 -1.29 -11.00
CA ASN A 138 -14.28 -0.98 -10.05
C ASN A 138 -15.19 -2.19 -9.91
N GLU A 139 -15.40 -2.63 -8.67
CA GLU A 139 -16.28 -3.72 -8.31
C GLU A 139 -17.37 -3.20 -7.37
N ILE A 140 -18.62 -3.56 -7.62
CA ILE A 140 -19.76 -3.30 -6.73
C ILE A 140 -20.28 -4.66 -6.28
N THR A 141 -20.32 -4.88 -4.96
CA THR A 141 -20.82 -6.13 -4.38
C THR A 141 -22.22 -5.87 -3.79
N ASP A 142 -23.20 -6.72 -4.11
CA ASP A 142 -24.58 -6.71 -3.59
C ASP A 142 -24.77 -7.82 -2.54
#